data_AF-A0A8J3A248-F1
#
_entry.id   AF-A0A8J3A248-F1
#
_cell.length_a   1.000
_cell.length_b   1.000
_cell.length_c   1.000
_cell.angle_alpha   90.00
_cell.angle_beta   90.00
_cell.angle_gamma   90.00
#
_symmetry.space_group_name_H-M   'P 1'
#
loop_
_entity.id
_entity.type
_entity.pdbx_description
1 polymer ?
#
loop_
_entity_poly.entity_id
_entity_poly.type
_entity_poly.pdbx_seq_one_letter_code
_entity_poly.pdbx_strand_id
1 'polypeptide(L)'
;MNAYMKALTSQGFVSTEDVLRMRRRVFGDQVVDHAEMADLLKLAAVAPDGDTGWQQFMGEAMADFFIRQAEPRGYMSEENADFLIKCLGKPWAVNGALIDAMVHMVKHAHKVPQKVIEFGLEAIRESVLSDAVIDARDVERIRTFLFAAGGAGNVAITREEAEFLFDLNDAVYSASNDPAWADLFMKAIANHLMAHIGYLPPTRREALRRDAWLKNQKADITGFFGRMTQGGFRAIIDSYQRQPSPQGALNERRALEAEVARKLSAEETEWLVDRIKRDGLVNDAEEALVAHLRVLQGETPLPEKLAALL
;
A
#
# COMPACT_ATOMS: atom_id res chain seq x y z
N MET A 1 27.85 -6.05 16.88
CA MET A 1 27.95 -4.57 16.86
C MET A 1 29.37 -4.11 17.13
N ASN A 2 29.98 -3.40 16.18
CA ASN A 2 31.31 -2.81 16.39
C ASN A 2 31.26 -1.64 17.40
N ALA A 3 32.43 -1.26 17.93
CA ALA A 3 32.54 -0.23 18.96
C ALA A 3 32.01 1.17 18.54
N TYR A 4 32.10 1.51 17.25
CA TYR A 4 31.62 2.78 16.72
C TYR A 4 30.09 2.82 16.65
N MET A 5 29.42 1.78 16.11
CA MET A 5 27.95 1.72 16.12
C MET A 5 27.40 1.69 17.55
N LYS A 6 28.11 1.01 18.47
CA LYS A 6 27.75 1.01 19.90
C LYS A 6 27.81 2.41 20.52
N ALA A 7 28.78 3.25 20.12
CA ALA A 7 28.82 4.64 20.57
C ALA A 7 27.61 5.44 20.08
N LEU A 8 27.21 5.26 18.81
CA LEU A 8 26.03 5.93 18.23
C LEU A 8 24.72 5.50 18.93
N THR A 9 24.58 4.24 19.32
CA THR A 9 23.40 3.80 20.10
C THR A 9 23.26 4.53 21.44
N SER A 10 24.37 4.98 22.04
CA SER A 10 24.32 5.74 23.29
C SER A 10 24.00 7.22 23.07
N GLN A 11 24.22 7.73 21.86
CA GLN A 11 23.94 9.11 21.49
C GLN A 11 22.50 9.30 21.02
N GLY A 12 21.87 8.27 20.46
CA GLY A 12 20.48 8.31 19.99
C GLY A 12 20.26 9.16 18.72
N PHE A 13 21.31 9.72 18.15
CA PHE A 13 21.29 10.56 16.95
C PHE A 13 22.43 10.17 16.01
N VAL A 14 22.15 10.11 14.70
CA VAL A 14 23.15 9.81 13.67
C VAL A 14 23.37 11.03 12.77
N SER A 15 24.59 11.57 12.77
CA SER A 15 24.95 12.72 11.92
C SER A 15 25.29 12.30 10.49
N THR A 16 25.32 13.29 9.59
CA THR A 16 25.77 13.10 8.20
C THR A 16 27.19 12.57 8.12
N GLU A 17 28.08 13.00 9.02
CA GLU A 17 29.45 12.49 9.06
C GLU A 17 29.49 11.02 9.48
N ASP A 18 28.61 10.62 10.40
CA ASP A 18 28.48 9.23 10.80
C ASP A 18 27.97 8.35 9.65
N VAL A 19 26.99 8.84 8.89
CA VAL A 19 26.52 8.16 7.68
C VAL A 19 27.65 7.98 6.67
N LEU A 20 28.45 9.01 6.39
CA LEU A 20 29.59 8.89 5.48
C LEU A 20 30.63 7.87 5.96
N ARG A 21 30.86 7.82 7.27
CA ARG A 21 31.78 6.85 7.87
C ARG A 21 31.23 5.43 7.78
N MET A 22 29.94 5.23 8.03
CA MET A 22 29.26 3.95 7.86
C MET A 22 29.29 3.54 6.39
N ARG A 23 28.94 4.42 5.44
CA ARG A 23 29.00 4.12 4.00
C ARG A 23 30.37 3.65 3.55
N ARG A 24 31.45 4.33 3.94
CA ARG A 24 32.82 3.92 3.59
C ARG A 24 33.21 2.55 4.14
N ARG A 25 32.59 2.13 5.24
CA ARG A 25 32.93 0.88 5.94
C ARG A 25 32.03 -0.28 5.51
N VAL A 26 30.72 -0.03 5.42
CA VAL A 26 29.65 -0.97 5.07
C VAL A 26 29.57 -1.20 3.54
N PHE A 27 29.94 -0.20 2.74
CA PHE A 27 30.04 -0.35 1.27
C PHE A 27 31.48 -0.36 0.76
N GLY A 28 32.48 -0.40 1.67
CA GLY A 28 33.90 -0.38 1.31
C GLY A 28 34.35 -1.65 0.57
N ASP A 29 33.74 -2.78 0.89
CA ASP A 29 33.90 -4.09 0.27
C ASP A 29 32.72 -4.50 -0.63
N GLN A 30 31.73 -3.61 -0.78
CA GLN A 30 30.51 -3.76 -1.59
C GLN A 30 29.55 -4.91 -1.19
N VAL A 31 29.75 -5.56 -0.04
CA VAL A 31 28.87 -6.65 0.42
C VAL A 31 28.57 -6.43 1.90
N VAL A 32 27.30 -6.19 2.21
CA VAL A 32 26.86 -6.12 3.60
C VAL A 32 26.54 -7.55 4.03
N ASP A 33 27.07 -8.02 5.16
CA ASP A 33 26.72 -9.33 5.68
C ASP A 33 25.50 -9.29 6.64
N HIS A 34 24.95 -10.46 6.99
CA HIS A 34 23.81 -10.55 7.92
C HIS A 34 24.12 -9.96 9.30
N ALA A 35 25.36 -10.05 9.79
CA ALA A 35 25.70 -9.53 11.11
C ALA A 35 25.74 -8.00 11.11
N GLU A 36 26.30 -7.41 10.05
CA GLU A 36 26.34 -5.97 9.84
C GLU A 36 24.96 -5.38 9.62
N MET A 37 24.11 -6.03 8.80
CA MET A 37 22.72 -5.61 8.63
C MET A 37 21.93 -5.70 9.94
N ALA A 38 22.13 -6.76 10.72
CA ALA A 38 21.48 -6.89 12.03
C ALA A 38 21.93 -5.78 13.01
N ASP A 39 23.19 -5.39 12.98
CA ASP A 39 23.71 -4.28 13.80
C ASP A 39 23.16 -2.93 13.34
N LEU A 40 23.04 -2.72 12.02
CA LEU A 40 22.49 -1.50 11.44
C LEU A 40 21.00 -1.32 11.78
N LEU A 41 20.20 -2.38 11.68
CA LEU A 41 18.78 -2.37 12.07
C LEU A 41 18.61 -2.09 13.56
N LYS A 42 19.48 -2.65 14.43
CA LYS A 42 19.47 -2.34 15.87
C LYS A 42 19.82 -0.88 16.14
N LEU A 43 20.78 -0.32 15.40
CA LEU A 43 21.13 1.09 15.53
C LEU A 43 19.92 1.97 15.16
N ALA A 44 19.25 1.69 14.04
CA ALA A 44 18.04 2.43 13.63
C ALA A 44 16.85 2.26 14.59
N ALA A 45 16.75 1.13 15.28
CA ALA A 45 15.74 0.94 16.32
C ALA A 45 15.97 1.88 17.52
N VAL A 46 17.23 2.08 17.92
CA VAL A 46 17.62 2.87 19.12
C VAL A 46 17.85 4.35 18.81
N ALA A 47 18.32 4.67 17.61
CA ALA A 47 18.59 6.01 17.12
C ALA A 47 17.75 6.28 15.84
N PRO A 48 16.41 6.42 15.98
CA PRO A 48 15.54 6.73 14.85
C PRO A 48 15.82 8.11 14.26
N ASP A 49 16.30 9.04 15.10
CA ASP A 49 16.58 10.41 14.71
C ASP A 49 17.99 10.55 14.11
N GLY A 50 18.13 11.47 13.18
CA GLY A 50 19.39 11.77 12.52
C GLY A 50 19.23 12.86 11.48
N ASP A 51 20.35 13.28 10.91
CA ASP A 51 20.33 14.18 9.76
C ASP A 51 19.61 13.53 8.56
N THR A 52 19.18 14.33 7.59
CA THR A 52 18.44 13.85 6.39
C THR A 52 19.10 12.66 5.69
N GLY A 53 20.44 12.58 5.71
CA GLY A 53 21.20 11.48 5.10
C GLY A 53 21.00 10.12 5.80
N TRP A 54 20.57 10.10 7.07
CA TRP A 54 20.36 8.89 7.85
C TRP A 54 19.21 8.04 7.31
N GLN A 55 18.04 8.65 7.13
CA GLN A 55 16.84 7.96 6.62
C GLN A 55 17.07 7.40 5.21
N GLN A 56 17.71 8.20 4.35
CA GLN A 56 18.06 7.77 3.00
C GLN A 56 19.03 6.58 3.02
N PHE A 57 20.08 6.65 3.84
CA PHE A 57 21.05 5.57 3.97
C PHE A 57 20.40 4.27 4.48
N MET A 58 19.48 4.36 5.44
CA MET A 58 18.78 3.17 5.96
C MET A 58 17.96 2.46 4.89
N GLY A 59 17.15 3.21 4.13
CA GLY A 59 16.38 2.64 3.03
C GLY A 59 17.27 2.04 1.94
N GLU A 60 18.35 2.74 1.56
CA GLU A 60 19.31 2.26 0.57
C GLU A 60 20.01 0.97 1.01
N ALA A 61 20.48 0.91 2.26
CA ALA A 61 21.17 -0.25 2.81
C ALA A 61 20.27 -1.49 2.87
N MET A 62 19.01 -1.32 3.30
CA MET A 62 18.03 -2.42 3.29
C MET A 62 17.73 -2.89 1.86
N ALA A 63 17.51 -1.97 0.91
CA ALA A 63 17.27 -2.33 -0.48
C ALA A 63 18.49 -3.03 -1.11
N ASP A 64 19.71 -2.57 -0.83
CA ASP A 64 20.94 -3.20 -1.33
C ASP A 64 21.06 -4.64 -0.85
N PHE A 65 21.00 -4.85 0.46
CA PHE A 65 21.18 -6.16 1.08
C PHE A 65 20.05 -7.14 0.73
N PHE A 66 18.79 -6.73 0.93
CA PHE A 66 17.66 -7.66 0.82
C PHE A 66 17.18 -7.90 -0.61
N ILE A 67 17.41 -6.93 -1.50
CA ILE A 67 16.80 -6.93 -2.84
C ILE A 67 17.85 -6.96 -3.95
N ARG A 68 18.91 -6.15 -3.86
CA ARG A 68 19.89 -6.03 -4.96
C ARG A 68 21.00 -7.08 -4.91
N GLN A 69 21.41 -7.51 -3.71
CA GLN A 69 22.39 -8.58 -3.48
C GLN A 69 21.75 -9.97 -3.46
N ALA A 70 20.42 -10.05 -3.34
CA ALA A 70 19.70 -11.32 -3.40
C ALA A 70 19.75 -11.92 -4.82
N GLU A 71 19.77 -13.25 -4.88
CA GLU A 71 19.67 -14.01 -6.13
C GLU A 71 18.36 -14.82 -6.13
N PRO A 72 17.44 -14.59 -7.09
CA PRO A 72 17.51 -13.66 -8.22
C PRO A 72 17.36 -12.19 -7.81
N ARG A 73 18.10 -11.30 -8.49
CA ARG A 73 18.05 -9.85 -8.24
C ARG A 73 16.63 -9.29 -8.30
N GLY A 74 16.26 -8.51 -7.28
CA GLY A 74 14.93 -7.93 -7.15
C GLY A 74 13.94 -8.80 -6.36
N TYR A 75 14.32 -10.02 -5.98
CA TYR A 75 13.46 -10.94 -5.24
C TYR A 75 14.02 -11.18 -3.84
N MET A 76 13.20 -10.97 -2.82
CA MET A 76 13.55 -11.35 -1.46
C MET A 76 13.22 -12.82 -1.21
N SER A 77 14.16 -13.57 -0.61
CA SER A 77 13.95 -14.95 -0.18
C SER A 77 13.18 -15.03 1.14
N GLU A 78 12.56 -16.19 1.41
CA GLU A 78 11.89 -16.47 2.69
C GLU A 78 12.83 -16.35 3.88
N GLU A 79 14.08 -16.82 3.74
CA GLU A 79 15.11 -16.74 4.78
C GLU A 79 15.47 -15.29 5.13
N ASN A 80 15.60 -14.43 4.11
CA ASN A 80 15.88 -13.01 4.30
C ASN A 80 14.67 -12.28 4.92
N ALA A 81 13.44 -12.69 4.58
CA ALA A 81 12.24 -12.18 5.24
C ALA A 81 12.19 -12.56 6.73
N ASP A 82 12.48 -13.82 7.07
CA ASP A 82 12.51 -14.29 8.46
C ASP A 82 13.61 -13.59 9.25
N PHE A 83 14.77 -13.38 8.64
CA PHE A 83 15.86 -12.62 9.23
C PHE A 83 15.46 -11.16 9.49
N LEU A 84 14.86 -10.48 8.51
CA LEU A 84 14.39 -9.09 8.65
C LEU A 84 13.39 -8.96 9.80
N ILE A 85 12.34 -9.80 9.81
CA ILE A 85 11.29 -9.77 10.83
C ILE A 85 11.89 -10.05 12.22
N LYS A 86 12.81 -11.01 12.32
CA LYS A 86 13.51 -11.30 13.58
C LYS A 86 14.32 -10.09 14.09
N CYS A 87 14.97 -9.35 13.19
CA CYS A 87 15.72 -8.15 13.55
C CYS A 87 14.82 -6.99 14.00
N LEU A 88 13.67 -6.82 13.34
CA LEU A 88 12.70 -5.77 13.67
C LEU A 88 11.90 -6.07 14.94
N GLY A 89 11.69 -7.35 15.26
CA GLY A 89 11.02 -7.76 16.49
C GLY A 89 9.50 -7.77 16.36
N LYS A 90 8.80 -6.97 17.18
CA LYS A 90 7.33 -6.90 17.18
C LYS A 90 6.86 -5.65 16.42
N PRO A 91 5.74 -5.70 15.67
CA PRO A 91 5.26 -4.57 14.88
C PRO A 91 5.14 -3.25 15.67
N TRP A 92 4.55 -3.29 16.86
CA TRP A 92 4.40 -2.11 17.73
C TRP A 92 5.71 -1.51 18.26
N ALA A 93 6.84 -2.23 18.14
CA ALA A 93 8.16 -1.73 18.55
C ALA A 93 8.93 -1.07 17.39
N VAL A 94 8.39 -1.09 16.17
CA VAL A 94 9.05 -0.58 14.97
C VAL A 94 8.77 0.92 14.85
N ASN A 95 9.84 1.72 14.88
CA ASN A 95 9.72 3.17 14.74
C ASN A 95 9.51 3.59 13.27
N GLY A 96 9.09 4.85 13.07
CA GLY A 96 8.82 5.39 11.74
C GLY A 96 10.01 5.41 10.78
N ALA A 97 11.26 5.48 11.28
CA ALA A 97 12.46 5.42 10.44
C ALA A 97 12.63 4.03 9.80
N LEU A 98 12.40 2.98 10.59
CA LEU A 98 12.42 1.60 10.11
C LEU A 98 11.26 1.32 9.15
N ILE A 99 10.05 1.83 9.44
CA ILE A 99 8.91 1.71 8.51
C ILE A 99 9.26 2.35 7.16
N ASP A 100 9.83 3.55 7.15
CA ASP A 100 10.27 4.23 5.92
C ASP A 100 11.35 3.46 5.16
N ALA A 101 12.29 2.87 5.88
CA ALA A 101 13.32 2.04 5.27
C ALA A 101 12.71 0.77 4.62
N MET A 102 11.71 0.15 5.26
CA MET A 102 10.95 -0.94 4.67
C MET A 102 10.17 -0.49 3.43
N VAL A 103 9.49 0.67 3.48
CA VAL A 103 8.81 1.27 2.33
C VAL A 103 9.79 1.44 1.16
N HIS A 104 10.97 2.01 1.42
CA HIS A 104 11.99 2.20 0.39
C HIS A 104 12.45 0.87 -0.21
N MET A 105 12.70 -0.14 0.62
CA MET A 105 13.08 -1.48 0.18
C MET A 105 12.01 -2.10 -0.72
N VAL A 106 10.74 -2.07 -0.28
CA VAL A 106 9.60 -2.64 -1.02
C VAL A 106 9.39 -1.96 -2.37
N LYS A 107 9.58 -0.63 -2.47
CA LYS A 107 9.52 0.11 -3.74
C LYS A 107 10.51 -0.39 -4.80
N HIS A 108 11.66 -0.90 -4.35
CA HIS A 108 12.72 -1.39 -5.24
C HIS A 108 12.62 -2.90 -5.52
N ALA A 109 11.69 -3.61 -4.87
CA ALA A 109 11.53 -5.04 -5.02
C ALA A 109 10.65 -5.39 -6.23
N HIS A 110 11.02 -6.46 -6.94
CA HIS A 110 10.14 -7.15 -7.88
C HIS A 110 9.17 -8.10 -7.18
N LYS A 111 9.62 -8.73 -6.09
CA LYS A 111 8.77 -9.56 -5.22
C LYS A 111 9.33 -9.58 -3.81
N VAL A 112 8.44 -9.40 -2.83
CA VAL A 112 8.71 -9.68 -1.42
C VAL A 112 7.76 -10.77 -0.89
N PRO A 113 8.21 -11.62 0.06
CA PRO A 113 7.33 -12.55 0.75
C PRO A 113 6.17 -11.84 1.46
N GLN A 114 4.99 -12.46 1.42
CA GLN A 114 3.75 -11.93 1.98
C GLN A 114 3.89 -11.52 3.46
N LYS A 115 4.62 -12.31 4.26
CA LYS A 115 4.85 -12.04 5.69
C LYS A 115 5.51 -10.69 5.96
N VAL A 116 6.30 -10.16 5.03
CA VAL A 116 6.95 -8.83 5.15
C VAL A 116 5.94 -7.72 4.91
N ILE A 117 5.01 -7.93 3.97
CA ILE A 117 3.91 -6.99 3.72
C ILE A 117 2.98 -6.94 4.92
N GLU A 118 2.57 -8.10 5.44
CA GLU A 118 1.72 -8.20 6.63
C GLU A 118 2.37 -7.55 7.85
N PHE A 119 3.65 -7.83 8.10
CA PHE A 119 4.39 -7.20 9.19
C PHE A 119 4.47 -5.68 9.04
N GLY A 120 4.74 -5.18 7.83
CA GLY A 120 4.82 -3.75 7.56
C GLY A 120 3.49 -3.03 7.73
N LEU A 121 2.39 -3.61 7.23
CA LEU A 121 1.04 -3.07 7.44
C LEU A 121 0.68 -3.03 8.92
N GLU A 122 1.00 -4.07 9.68
CA GLU A 122 0.75 -4.08 11.12
C GLU A 122 1.59 -3.05 11.87
N ALA A 123 2.86 -2.85 11.50
CA ALA A 123 3.69 -1.80 12.09
C ALA A 123 3.14 -0.40 11.80
N ILE A 124 2.62 -0.17 10.59
CA ILE A 124 1.94 1.09 10.25
C ILE A 124 0.67 1.26 11.07
N ARG A 125 -0.14 0.21 11.23
CA ARG A 125 -1.33 0.24 12.08
C ARG A 125 -0.98 0.66 13.50
N GLU A 126 0.00 0.03 14.11
CA GLU A 126 0.42 0.35 15.48
C GLU A 126 0.93 1.80 15.61
N SER A 127 1.63 2.31 14.58
CA SER A 127 2.03 3.72 14.52
C SER A 127 0.82 4.65 14.51
N VAL A 128 -0.13 4.40 13.59
CA VAL A 128 -1.35 5.22 13.41
C VAL A 128 -2.29 5.12 14.62
N LEU A 129 -2.38 3.96 15.28
CA LEU A 129 -3.17 3.83 16.50
C LEU A 129 -2.56 4.60 17.67
N SER A 130 -1.23 4.80 17.67
CA SER A 130 -0.54 5.54 18.72
C SER A 130 -0.70 7.06 18.60
N ASP A 131 -0.73 7.60 17.38
CA ASP A 131 -0.91 9.04 17.13
C ASP A 131 -2.39 9.41 16.90
N ALA A 132 -3.22 8.42 16.57
CA ALA A 132 -4.63 8.55 16.17
C ALA A 132 -4.82 9.55 15.02
N VAL A 133 -3.82 9.73 14.15
CA VAL A 133 -3.85 10.68 13.02
C VAL A 133 -3.15 10.05 11.83
N ILE A 134 -3.77 10.04 10.66
CA ILE A 134 -3.10 9.66 9.41
C ILE A 134 -2.54 10.90 8.74
N ASP A 135 -1.21 11.04 8.71
CA ASP A 135 -0.54 12.11 7.99
C ASP A 135 -0.17 11.71 6.55
N ALA A 136 0.36 12.65 5.75
CA ALA A 136 0.76 12.39 4.37
C ALA A 136 1.81 11.26 4.22
N ARG A 137 2.68 11.08 5.22
CA ARG A 137 3.72 10.05 5.26
C ARG A 137 3.09 8.68 5.50
N ASP A 138 2.13 8.58 6.39
CA ASP A 138 1.36 7.35 6.63
C ASP A 138 0.55 6.94 5.41
N VAL A 139 -0.09 7.89 4.73
CA VAL A 139 -0.77 7.60 3.46
C VAL A 139 0.22 7.00 2.44
N GLU A 140 1.45 7.51 2.34
CA GLU A 140 2.48 6.96 1.44
C GLU A 140 3.00 5.59 1.85
N ARG A 141 3.14 5.34 3.16
CA ARG A 141 3.49 4.02 3.70
C ARG A 141 2.43 2.99 3.34
N ILE A 142 1.16 3.27 3.68
CA ILE A 142 0.03 2.38 3.41
C ILE A 142 -0.09 2.12 1.91
N ARG A 143 -0.06 3.17 1.09
CA ARG A 143 -0.08 3.07 -0.38
C ARG A 143 1.01 2.14 -0.89
N THR A 144 2.24 2.32 -0.42
CA THR A 144 3.36 1.50 -0.89
C THR A 144 3.14 0.03 -0.56
N PHE A 145 2.74 -0.30 0.67
CA PHE A 145 2.55 -1.68 1.10
C PHE A 145 1.34 -2.36 0.46
N LEU A 146 0.22 -1.65 0.30
CA LEU A 146 -0.97 -2.17 -0.39
C LEU A 146 -0.68 -2.51 -1.86
N PHE A 147 0.07 -1.64 -2.55
CA PHE A 147 0.36 -1.81 -3.98
C PHE A 147 1.73 -2.45 -4.25
N ALA A 148 2.45 -2.85 -3.21
CA ALA A 148 3.74 -3.51 -3.28
C ALA A 148 3.70 -4.79 -4.13
N ALA A 149 4.84 -5.08 -4.75
CA ALA A 149 5.02 -6.32 -5.49
C ALA A 149 5.20 -7.49 -4.49
N GLY A 150 4.10 -8.11 -4.04
CA GLY A 150 4.20 -9.23 -3.09
C GLY A 150 2.93 -9.75 -2.43
N GLY A 151 1.75 -9.20 -2.74
CA GLY A 151 0.47 -9.62 -2.16
C GLY A 151 -0.10 -10.93 -2.72
N ALA A 152 -0.79 -11.74 -1.91
CA ALA A 152 -1.57 -12.92 -2.33
C ALA A 152 -2.61 -12.63 -3.45
N GLY A 153 -3.06 -11.38 -3.58
CA GLY A 153 -4.02 -10.90 -4.59
C GLY A 153 -3.40 -10.11 -5.73
N ASN A 154 -2.45 -10.69 -6.49
CA ASN A 154 -1.60 -10.12 -7.55
C ASN A 154 -2.20 -9.04 -8.51
N VAL A 155 -3.50 -8.77 -8.52
CA VAL A 155 -4.17 -7.76 -9.36
C VAL A 155 -5.11 -6.82 -8.55
N ALA A 156 -5.72 -7.25 -7.45
CA ALA A 156 -6.80 -6.52 -6.77
C ALA A 156 -6.59 -6.43 -5.25
N ILE A 157 -7.10 -5.38 -4.61
CA ILE A 157 -7.16 -5.28 -3.14
C ILE A 157 -7.95 -6.46 -2.59
N THR A 158 -7.39 -7.19 -1.62
CA THR A 158 -8.06 -8.35 -1.01
C THR A 158 -9.08 -7.91 0.03
N ARG A 159 -9.94 -8.82 0.50
CA ARG A 159 -10.88 -8.52 1.59
C ARG A 159 -10.11 -8.12 2.85
N GLU A 160 -9.03 -8.83 3.17
CA GLU A 160 -8.21 -8.57 4.36
C GLU A 160 -7.57 -7.18 4.30
N GLU A 161 -7.10 -6.75 3.13
CA GLU A 161 -6.58 -5.40 2.91
C GLU A 161 -7.68 -4.33 3.00
N ALA A 162 -8.89 -4.64 2.55
CA ALA A 162 -10.04 -3.75 2.70
C ALA A 162 -10.48 -3.61 4.19
N GLU A 163 -10.53 -4.72 4.93
CA GLU A 163 -10.79 -4.72 6.38
C GLU A 163 -9.74 -3.90 7.14
N PHE A 164 -8.45 -4.08 6.79
CA PHE A 164 -7.36 -3.27 7.33
C PHE A 164 -7.59 -1.77 7.16
N LEU A 165 -8.00 -1.35 5.96
CA LEU A 165 -8.28 0.05 5.65
C LEU A 165 -9.46 0.60 6.44
N PHE A 166 -10.55 -0.16 6.56
CA PHE A 166 -11.68 0.24 7.39
C PHE A 166 -11.29 0.32 8.86
N ASP A 167 -10.55 -0.65 9.39
CA ASP A 167 -10.11 -0.61 10.80
C ASP A 167 -9.25 0.62 11.11
N LEU A 168 -8.41 1.06 10.17
CA LEU A 168 -7.67 2.31 10.31
C LEU A 168 -8.60 3.52 10.26
N ASN A 169 -9.52 3.54 9.30
CA ASN A 169 -10.47 4.63 9.11
C ASN A 169 -11.33 4.86 10.36
N ASP A 170 -11.86 3.79 10.95
CA ASP A 170 -12.65 3.81 12.17
C ASP A 170 -11.81 4.32 13.37
N ALA A 171 -10.52 3.97 13.41
CA ALA A 171 -9.63 4.37 14.49
C ALA A 171 -9.23 5.86 14.46
N VAL A 172 -9.31 6.52 13.29
CA VAL A 172 -8.90 7.93 13.13
C VAL A 172 -10.06 8.89 12.83
N TYR A 173 -11.30 8.47 13.15
CA TYR A 173 -12.52 9.22 12.85
C TYR A 173 -12.49 10.69 13.30
N SER A 174 -11.99 10.98 14.51
CA SER A 174 -12.00 12.32 15.11
C SER A 174 -10.77 13.19 14.78
N ALA A 175 -9.91 12.74 13.88
CA ALA A 175 -8.61 13.33 13.64
C ALA A 175 -8.59 14.27 12.43
N SER A 176 -7.71 15.27 12.47
CA SER A 176 -7.39 16.12 11.31
C SER A 176 -6.48 15.37 10.34
N ASN A 177 -7.00 14.28 9.76
CA ASN A 177 -6.26 13.43 8.83
C ASN A 177 -5.88 14.19 7.56
N ASP A 178 -4.80 13.76 6.91
CA ASP A 178 -4.40 14.30 5.62
C ASP A 178 -5.49 14.02 4.57
N PRO A 179 -5.88 15.00 3.73
CA PRO A 179 -6.90 14.81 2.70
C PRO A 179 -6.59 13.67 1.71
N ALA A 180 -5.32 13.31 1.53
CA ALA A 180 -4.91 12.19 0.70
C ALA A 180 -5.34 10.83 1.27
N TRP A 181 -5.69 10.74 2.56
CA TRP A 181 -6.21 9.52 3.18
C TRP A 181 -7.56 9.13 2.58
N ALA A 182 -8.53 10.05 2.58
CA ALA A 182 -9.87 9.80 2.03
C ALA A 182 -9.81 9.35 0.57
N ASP A 183 -8.92 9.97 -0.22
CA ASP A 183 -8.68 9.60 -1.62
C ASP A 183 -8.09 8.18 -1.75
N LEU A 184 -7.07 7.83 -0.96
CA LEU A 184 -6.48 6.49 -0.97
C LEU A 184 -7.50 5.42 -0.55
N PHE A 185 -8.20 5.66 0.56
CA PHE A 185 -9.21 4.78 1.11
C PHE A 185 -10.31 4.49 0.08
N MET A 186 -10.95 5.53 -0.43
CA MET A 186 -12.00 5.39 -1.43
C MET A 186 -11.52 4.60 -2.65
N LYS A 187 -10.35 4.94 -3.19
CA LYS A 187 -9.80 4.26 -4.39
C LYS A 187 -9.49 2.80 -4.14
N ALA A 188 -8.94 2.46 -2.97
CA ALA A 188 -8.59 1.09 -2.64
C ALA A 188 -9.84 0.22 -2.44
N ILE A 189 -10.86 0.72 -1.73
CA ILE A 189 -12.12 0.00 -1.54
C ILE A 189 -12.91 -0.12 -2.86
N ALA A 190 -12.94 0.92 -3.68
CA ALA A 190 -13.54 0.83 -5.02
C ALA A 190 -12.83 -0.23 -5.88
N ASN A 191 -11.50 -0.31 -5.82
CA ASN A 191 -10.72 -1.32 -6.54
C ASN A 191 -11.07 -2.75 -6.07
N HIS A 192 -11.17 -2.96 -4.76
CA HIS A 192 -11.62 -4.22 -4.18
C HIS A 192 -12.99 -4.64 -4.75
N LEU A 193 -14.00 -3.76 -4.65
CA LEU A 193 -15.36 -4.03 -5.13
C LEU A 193 -15.41 -4.28 -6.65
N MET A 194 -14.60 -3.57 -7.44
CA MET A 194 -14.51 -3.76 -8.88
C MET A 194 -13.96 -5.14 -9.27
N ALA A 195 -12.98 -5.65 -8.53
CA ALA A 195 -12.43 -6.98 -8.79
C ALA A 195 -13.48 -8.09 -8.60
N HIS A 196 -14.39 -7.93 -7.63
CA HIS A 196 -15.46 -8.89 -7.36
C HIS A 196 -16.55 -8.91 -8.45
N ILE A 197 -16.70 -7.84 -9.24
CA ILE A 197 -17.64 -7.78 -10.37
C ILE A 197 -17.01 -8.17 -11.73
N GLY A 198 -15.84 -8.81 -11.71
CA GLY A 198 -15.19 -9.35 -12.91
C GLY A 198 -14.39 -8.33 -13.72
N TYR A 199 -14.18 -7.11 -13.20
CA TYR A 199 -13.23 -6.17 -13.77
C TYR A 199 -11.80 -6.59 -13.42
N LEU A 200 -10.88 -6.51 -14.39
CA LEU A 200 -9.45 -6.65 -14.13
C LEU A 200 -8.87 -5.25 -13.89
N PRO A 201 -8.68 -4.83 -12.63
CA PRO A 201 -8.02 -3.57 -12.35
C PRO A 201 -6.57 -3.56 -12.87
N PRO A 202 -5.99 -2.37 -13.15
CA PRO A 202 -4.60 -2.27 -13.54
C PRO A 202 -3.74 -2.96 -12.48
N THR A 203 -2.68 -3.63 -12.94
CA THR A 203 -1.83 -4.40 -12.02
C THR A 203 -1.26 -3.49 -10.94
N ARG A 204 -1.09 -3.99 -9.71
CA ARG A 204 -0.56 -3.20 -8.58
C ARG A 204 0.76 -2.49 -8.92
N ARG A 205 1.61 -3.13 -9.74
CA ARG A 205 2.85 -2.55 -10.29
C ARG A 205 2.62 -1.40 -11.27
N GLU A 206 1.57 -1.43 -12.08
CA GLU A 206 1.21 -0.32 -12.98
C GLU A 206 0.61 0.86 -12.21
N ALA A 207 -0.10 0.60 -11.10
CA ALA A 207 -0.58 1.65 -10.20
C ALA A 207 0.59 2.40 -9.54
N LEU A 208 1.65 1.70 -9.10
CA LEU A 208 2.87 2.30 -8.54
C LEU A 208 3.80 2.94 -9.60
N ARG A 209 4.00 2.30 -10.76
CA ARG A 209 4.89 2.82 -11.82
C ARG A 209 4.39 4.15 -12.36
N ARG A 210 3.07 4.36 -12.36
CA ARG A 210 2.49 5.66 -12.66
C ARG A 210 2.53 6.56 -11.41
N ASP A 211 3.72 6.82 -10.87
CA ASP A 211 3.94 7.89 -9.90
C ASP A 211 3.52 9.27 -10.48
N ALA A 212 3.45 9.37 -11.82
CA ALA A 212 2.86 10.47 -12.58
C ALA A 212 1.32 10.49 -12.63
N TRP A 213 0.63 9.37 -12.36
CA TRP A 213 -0.83 9.25 -12.40
C TRP A 213 -1.54 9.90 -11.20
N LEU A 214 -0.81 10.16 -10.10
CA LEU A 214 -1.33 10.89 -8.92
C LEU A 214 -0.69 12.26 -8.70
N LYS A 215 0.58 12.48 -9.08
CA LYS A 215 1.22 13.81 -8.95
C LYS A 215 0.65 14.85 -9.91
N ASN A 216 0.04 14.45 -11.02
CA ASN A 216 -0.74 15.33 -11.87
C ASN A 216 -2.21 15.35 -11.41
N GLN A 217 -2.55 16.31 -10.55
CA GLN A 217 -3.92 16.53 -10.08
C GLN A 217 -4.96 16.83 -11.19
N LYS A 218 -4.59 16.99 -12.47
CA LYS A 218 -5.57 17.33 -13.54
C LYS A 218 -5.35 16.72 -14.93
N ALA A 219 -4.19 16.15 -15.27
CA ALA A 219 -3.84 15.91 -16.68
C ALA A 219 -3.85 14.45 -17.15
N ASP A 220 -3.61 13.45 -16.29
CA ASP A 220 -3.53 12.04 -16.74
C ASP A 220 -4.73 11.19 -16.27
N ILE A 221 -5.48 11.69 -15.29
CA ILE A 221 -6.75 11.14 -14.82
C ILE A 221 -7.90 11.47 -15.80
N THR A 222 -7.80 12.55 -16.58
CA THR A 222 -8.72 12.85 -17.70
C THR A 222 -8.66 11.82 -18.83
N GLY A 223 -7.54 11.11 -18.99
CA GLY A 223 -7.41 10.06 -20.00
C GLY A 223 -8.10 8.75 -19.59
N PHE A 224 -7.77 8.23 -18.41
CA PHE A 224 -8.25 6.91 -17.94
C PHE A 224 -9.57 6.98 -17.17
N PHE A 225 -9.76 7.99 -16.30
CA PHE A 225 -11.02 8.24 -15.57
C PHE A 225 -11.95 9.22 -16.29
N GLY A 226 -11.48 10.09 -17.18
CA GLY A 226 -12.36 10.89 -18.05
C GLY A 226 -13.17 10.02 -19.02
N ARG A 227 -12.67 8.81 -19.35
CA ARG A 227 -13.45 7.76 -20.02
C ARG A 227 -14.46 7.06 -19.09
N MET A 228 -14.26 7.11 -17.77
CA MET A 228 -15.16 6.59 -16.72
C MET A 228 -16.31 7.56 -16.44
N THR A 229 -16.03 8.86 -16.39
CA THR A 229 -17.02 9.91 -16.04
C THR A 229 -17.97 10.28 -17.18
N GLN A 230 -17.63 9.99 -18.44
CA GLN A 230 -18.54 10.19 -19.59
C GLN A 230 -19.45 8.99 -19.89
N GLY A 231 -19.28 7.83 -19.23
CA GLY A 231 -20.09 6.64 -19.58
C GLY A 231 -20.25 5.53 -18.53
N GLY A 232 -19.90 5.77 -17.26
CA GLY A 232 -20.11 4.84 -16.13
C GLY A 232 -19.41 3.48 -16.29
N PHE A 233 -19.77 2.49 -15.46
CA PHE A 233 -19.30 1.08 -15.59
C PHE A 233 -19.38 0.52 -17.02
N ARG A 234 -20.30 1.04 -17.85
CA ARG A 234 -20.60 0.55 -19.20
C ARG A 234 -19.53 0.93 -20.25
N ALA A 235 -19.05 2.18 -20.27
CA ALA A 235 -18.13 2.65 -21.31
C ALA A 235 -16.69 2.13 -21.20
N ILE A 236 -16.24 1.80 -19.99
CA ILE A 236 -14.91 1.21 -19.77
C ILE A 236 -14.88 -0.25 -20.22
N ILE A 237 -15.94 -1.01 -19.95
CA ILE A 237 -16.04 -2.41 -20.35
C ILE A 237 -16.22 -2.54 -21.88
N ASP A 238 -17.04 -1.69 -22.50
CA ASP A 238 -17.24 -1.65 -23.96
C ASP A 238 -15.95 -1.39 -24.75
N SER A 239 -14.98 -0.67 -24.15
CA SER A 239 -13.69 -0.39 -24.79
C SER A 239 -12.76 -1.61 -24.90
N TYR A 240 -12.96 -2.63 -24.06
CA TYR A 240 -12.18 -3.87 -24.06
C TYR A 240 -12.89 -5.04 -24.77
N GLN A 241 -14.22 -5.02 -24.86
CA GLN A 241 -14.99 -6.03 -25.62
C GLN A 241 -14.73 -5.97 -27.13
N ARG A 242 -14.11 -4.89 -27.64
CA ARG A 242 -13.77 -4.70 -29.06
C ARG A 242 -12.32 -5.06 -29.42
N GLN A 243 -11.76 -6.13 -28.86
CA GLN A 243 -10.57 -6.75 -29.46
C GLN A 243 -10.95 -8.07 -30.13
N PRO A 244 -10.96 -8.14 -31.48
CA PRO A 244 -11.22 -9.38 -32.18
C PRO A 244 -10.03 -10.31 -32.00
N SER A 245 -10.19 -11.35 -31.18
CA SER A 245 -9.26 -12.47 -31.10
C SER A 245 -10.02 -13.79 -30.97
N PRO A 246 -9.39 -14.94 -31.29
CA PRO A 246 -10.05 -16.25 -31.38
C PRO A 246 -10.67 -16.80 -30.09
N GLN A 247 -10.58 -16.07 -28.96
CA GLN A 247 -11.17 -16.42 -27.66
C GLN A 247 -12.63 -15.93 -27.48
N GLY A 248 -13.31 -15.57 -28.58
CA GLY A 248 -14.65 -14.97 -28.58
C GLY A 248 -15.69 -15.67 -27.71
N ALA A 249 -15.73 -17.01 -27.69
CA ALA A 249 -16.71 -17.77 -26.90
C ALA A 249 -16.49 -17.70 -25.37
N LEU A 250 -15.23 -17.57 -24.92
CA LEU A 250 -14.90 -17.36 -23.51
C LEU A 250 -15.15 -15.91 -23.10
N ASN A 251 -14.91 -14.97 -24.01
CA ASN A 251 -15.22 -13.56 -23.81
C ASN A 251 -16.73 -13.31 -23.79
N GLU A 252 -17.52 -14.03 -24.60
CA GLU A 252 -18.99 -13.98 -24.58
C GLU A 252 -19.57 -14.58 -23.30
N ARG A 253 -19.03 -15.72 -22.83
CA ARG A 253 -19.39 -16.29 -21.51
C ARG A 253 -19.04 -15.35 -20.37
N ARG A 254 -17.84 -14.76 -20.38
CA ARG A 254 -17.44 -13.72 -19.42
C ARG A 254 -18.26 -12.45 -19.55
N ALA A 255 -18.71 -12.10 -20.76
CA ALA A 255 -19.58 -10.94 -20.99
C ALA A 255 -20.98 -11.17 -20.41
N LEU A 256 -21.52 -12.39 -20.49
CA LEU A 256 -22.76 -12.82 -19.85
C LEU A 256 -22.61 -12.90 -18.31
N GLU A 257 -21.51 -13.46 -17.81
CA GLU A 257 -21.19 -13.48 -16.37
C GLU A 257 -20.96 -12.07 -15.81
N ALA A 258 -20.29 -11.18 -16.56
CA ALA A 258 -20.13 -9.76 -16.26
C ALA A 258 -21.45 -8.99 -16.40
N GLU A 259 -22.37 -9.44 -17.27
CA GLU A 259 -23.73 -8.93 -17.38
C GLU A 259 -24.54 -9.18 -16.12
N VAL A 260 -24.37 -10.37 -15.55
CA VAL A 260 -24.95 -10.78 -14.26
C VAL A 260 -24.22 -10.10 -13.10
N ALA A 261 -22.92 -9.83 -13.21
CA ALA A 261 -22.11 -9.08 -12.25
C ALA A 261 -22.25 -7.54 -12.35
N ARG A 262 -23.18 -7.01 -13.17
CA ARG A 262 -23.48 -5.57 -13.31
C ARG A 262 -23.92 -4.85 -12.03
N LYS A 263 -23.96 -5.54 -10.89
CA LYS A 263 -24.39 -5.03 -9.59
C LYS A 263 -23.38 -5.49 -8.55
N LEU A 264 -23.07 -4.64 -7.55
CA LEU A 264 -22.48 -5.14 -6.31
C LEU A 264 -23.30 -6.37 -5.88
N SER A 265 -22.63 -7.46 -5.52
CA SER A 265 -23.35 -8.61 -5.00
C SER A 265 -24.11 -8.21 -3.72
N ALA A 266 -25.17 -8.93 -3.40
CA ALA A 266 -25.91 -8.69 -2.16
C ALA A 266 -24.99 -8.81 -0.93
N GLU A 267 -24.04 -9.75 -0.99
CA GLU A 267 -23.02 -9.99 0.03
C GLU A 267 -22.06 -8.80 0.17
N GLU A 268 -21.49 -8.29 -0.93
CA GLU A 268 -20.60 -7.11 -0.90
C GLU A 268 -21.34 -5.86 -0.42
N THR A 269 -22.61 -5.72 -0.79
CA THR A 269 -23.47 -4.62 -0.36
C THR A 269 -23.72 -4.68 1.15
N GLU A 270 -24.05 -5.85 1.67
CA GLU A 270 -24.30 -6.06 3.09
C GLU A 270 -23.04 -5.84 3.91
N TRP A 271 -21.91 -6.42 3.50
CA TRP A 271 -20.61 -6.18 4.10
C TRP A 271 -20.24 -4.69 4.14
N LEU A 272 -20.40 -3.98 3.02
CA LEU A 272 -20.04 -2.56 2.95
C LEU A 272 -20.93 -1.71 3.85
N VAL A 273 -22.23 -2.00 3.91
CA VAL A 273 -23.17 -1.33 4.81
C VAL A 273 -22.80 -1.61 6.26
N ASP A 274 -22.49 -2.85 6.60
CA ASP A 274 -22.13 -3.25 7.97
C ASP A 274 -20.83 -2.58 8.41
N ARG A 275 -19.83 -2.44 7.52
CA ARG A 275 -18.59 -1.69 7.83
C ARG A 275 -18.86 -0.21 8.05
N ILE A 276 -19.55 0.47 7.13
CA ILE A 276 -19.84 1.91 7.24
C ILE A 276 -20.74 2.23 8.45
N LYS A 277 -21.61 1.29 8.87
CA LYS A 277 -22.48 1.50 10.04
C LYS A 277 -21.86 1.04 11.36
N ARG A 278 -20.68 0.43 11.33
CA ARG A 278 -20.13 -0.30 12.49
C ARG A 278 -19.90 0.61 13.70
N ASP A 279 -19.37 1.80 13.46
CA ASP A 279 -19.10 2.82 14.47
C ASP A 279 -20.29 3.78 14.67
N GLY A 280 -21.31 3.68 13.81
CA GLY A 280 -22.53 4.49 13.83
C GLY A 280 -22.33 5.90 13.28
N LEU A 281 -21.19 6.20 12.69
CA LEU A 281 -20.84 7.52 12.16
C LEU A 281 -20.28 7.37 10.74
N VAL A 282 -20.67 8.25 9.83
CA VAL A 282 -20.08 8.24 8.47
C VAL A 282 -19.00 9.33 8.45
N ASN A 283 -17.76 8.96 8.15
CA ASN A 283 -16.66 9.95 8.02
C ASN A 283 -16.44 10.42 6.57
N ASP A 284 -15.64 11.47 6.41
CA ASP A 284 -15.31 12.07 5.10
C ASP A 284 -14.82 11.04 4.07
N ALA A 285 -14.09 10.01 4.50
CA ALA A 285 -13.59 8.96 3.61
C ALA A 285 -14.71 8.01 3.13
N GLU A 286 -15.66 7.68 4.01
CA GLU A 286 -16.83 6.88 3.67
C GLU A 286 -17.86 7.67 2.86
N GLU A 287 -18.06 8.96 3.17
CA GLU A 287 -18.85 9.86 2.34
C GLU A 287 -18.28 9.93 0.93
N ALA A 288 -16.95 10.11 0.80
CA ALA A 288 -16.26 10.12 -0.48
C ALA A 288 -16.41 8.79 -1.21
N LEU A 289 -16.38 7.65 -0.51
CA LEU A 289 -16.60 6.33 -1.08
C LEU A 289 -18.02 6.18 -1.63
N VAL A 290 -19.06 6.49 -0.85
CA VAL A 290 -20.45 6.35 -1.30
C VAL A 290 -20.74 7.32 -2.45
N ALA A 291 -20.26 8.57 -2.38
CA ALA A 291 -20.36 9.52 -3.47
C ALA A 291 -19.68 9.01 -4.76
N HIS A 292 -18.51 8.40 -4.62
CA HIS A 292 -17.80 7.80 -5.76
C HIS A 292 -18.55 6.62 -6.35
N LEU A 293 -19.12 5.73 -5.52
CA LEU A 293 -19.93 4.60 -5.98
C LEU A 293 -21.19 5.05 -6.73
N ARG A 294 -21.83 6.16 -6.30
CA ARG A 294 -22.95 6.79 -7.05
C ARG A 294 -22.52 7.19 -8.46
N VAL A 295 -21.37 7.87 -8.59
CA VAL A 295 -20.83 8.29 -9.89
C VAL A 295 -20.49 7.09 -10.78
N LEU A 296 -19.89 6.04 -10.21
CA LEU A 296 -19.53 4.84 -10.96
C LEU A 296 -20.76 4.11 -11.52
N GLN A 297 -21.84 3.99 -10.75
CA GLN A 297 -23.08 3.32 -11.18
C GLN A 297 -23.89 4.07 -12.24
N GLY A 298 -23.59 5.36 -12.48
CA GLY A 298 -24.24 6.15 -13.52
C GLY A 298 -25.75 6.25 -13.31
N GLU A 299 -26.54 5.73 -14.27
CA GLU A 299 -28.01 5.74 -14.20
C GLU A 299 -28.60 4.58 -13.37
N THR A 300 -27.77 3.62 -12.94
CA THR A 300 -28.25 2.52 -12.09
C THR A 300 -28.29 3.00 -10.63
N PRO A 301 -29.44 2.92 -9.95
CA PRO A 301 -29.51 3.32 -8.55
C PRO A 301 -28.68 2.38 -7.68
N LEU A 302 -27.94 2.97 -6.73
CA LEU A 302 -27.27 2.21 -5.68
C LEU A 302 -28.27 1.28 -4.98
N PRO A 303 -27.83 0.10 -4.49
CA PRO A 303 -28.65 -0.72 -3.61
C PRO A 303 -29.25 0.13 -2.49
N GLU A 304 -30.55 -0.04 -2.20
CA GLU A 304 -31.30 0.82 -1.27
C GLU A 304 -30.61 0.97 0.10
N LYS A 305 -30.01 -0.12 0.60
CA LYS A 305 -29.27 -0.12 1.87
C LYS A 305 -28.07 0.85 1.88
N LEU A 306 -27.33 0.95 0.76
CA LEU A 306 -26.21 1.88 0.59
C LEU A 306 -26.68 3.30 0.30
N ALA A 307 -27.75 3.44 -0.49
CA ALA A 307 -28.34 4.74 -0.78
C ALA A 307 -28.85 5.43 0.49
N ALA A 308 -29.32 4.67 1.48
CA ALA A 308 -29.84 5.16 2.76
C ALA A 308 -28.76 5.56 3.79
N LEU A 309 -27.46 5.42 3.48
CA LEU A 309 -26.36 5.81 4.37
C LEU A 309 -26.06 7.32 4.35
N LEU A 310 -26.43 8.01 3.27
CA LEU A 310 -26.24 9.45 3.04
C LEU A 310 -27.54 10.10 2.59
#